data_AF-A0A1Z1WB28-F1
#
_entry.id   AF-A0A1Z1WB28-F1
#
_cell.length_a   1.000
_cell.length_b   1.000
_cell.length_c   1.000
_cell.angle_alpha   90.00
_cell.angle_beta   90.00
_cell.angle_gamma   90.00
#
_symmetry.space_group_name_H-M   'P 1'
#
loop_
_entity.id
_entity.type
_entity.pdbx_description
1 polymer ?
#
loop_
_entity_poly.entity_id
_entity_poly.type
_entity_poly.pdbx_seq_one_letter_code
_entity_poly.pdbx_strand_id
1 'polypeptide(L)'
;MRLPDEQLRAGHIPADLYRQIPPGTDLRKVVIVQEAPRNYTGPVVLTLVVITGSVALLLVIAFVVQVVAASVVSVLSATCGISYTLNRASRRRKSPGPRGT
;
A
#
# COMPACT_ATOMS: atom_id res chain seq x y z
N MET A 1 27.07 -5.11 -7.11
CA MET A 1 28.17 -5.95 -7.60
C MET A 1 27.90 -7.38 -7.14
N ARG A 2 27.51 -8.27 -8.07
CA ARG A 2 27.05 -9.65 -7.81
C ARG A 2 28.06 -10.68 -8.35
N LEU A 3 29.33 -10.30 -8.29
CA LEU A 3 30.44 -10.93 -9.00
C LEU A 3 30.60 -12.45 -8.73
N PRO A 4 30.48 -12.97 -7.50
CA PRO A 4 30.69 -14.39 -7.24
C PRO A 4 29.56 -15.26 -7.77
N ASP A 5 28.30 -14.80 -7.63
CA ASP A 5 27.13 -15.53 -8.12
C ASP A 5 27.12 -15.61 -9.65
N GLU A 6 27.52 -14.52 -10.31
CA GLU A 6 27.64 -14.45 -11.77
C GLU A 6 28.79 -15.33 -12.29
N GLN A 7 29.91 -15.40 -11.57
CA GLN A 7 31.03 -16.29 -11.90
C GLN A 7 30.67 -17.77 -11.73
N LEU A 8 29.97 -18.13 -10.64
CA LEU A 8 29.44 -19.48 -10.42
C LEU A 8 28.46 -19.88 -11.52
N ARG A 9 27.57 -18.97 -11.93
CA ARG A 9 26.61 -19.20 -13.00
C ARG A 9 27.26 -19.32 -14.38
N ALA A 10 28.44 -18.73 -14.55
CA ALA A 10 29.31 -18.87 -15.73
C ALA A 10 30.26 -20.09 -15.65
N GLY A 11 30.05 -21.00 -14.69
CA GLY A 11 30.86 -22.22 -14.54
C GLY A 11 32.29 -21.96 -14.05
N HIS A 12 32.59 -20.75 -13.59
CA HIS A 12 33.87 -20.40 -13.00
C HIS A 12 33.85 -20.60 -11.49
N ILE A 13 34.92 -21.19 -10.96
CA ILE A 13 35.12 -21.32 -9.52
C ILE A 13 35.54 -19.94 -8.97
N PRO A 14 34.80 -19.35 -8.02
CA PRO A 14 35.15 -18.07 -7.42
C PRO A 14 36.55 -18.10 -6.80
N ALA A 15 37.31 -17.00 -6.92
CA ALA A 15 38.66 -16.91 -6.37
C ALA A 15 38.71 -17.12 -4.85
N ASP A 16 37.63 -16.80 -4.15
CA ASP A 16 37.51 -17.01 -2.71
C ASP A 16 37.33 -18.49 -2.34
N LEU A 17 36.67 -19.27 -3.21
CA LEU A 17 36.51 -20.71 -3.04
C LEU A 17 37.82 -21.45 -3.31
N TYR A 18 38.64 -20.95 -4.23
CA TYR A 18 39.97 -21.51 -4.51
C TYR A 18 40.86 -21.60 -3.26
N ARG A 19 40.74 -20.64 -2.33
CA ARG A 19 41.51 -20.62 -1.08
C ARG A 19 41.02 -21.63 -0.03
N GLN A 20 39.82 -22.15 -0.18
CA GLN A 20 39.23 -23.13 0.72
C GLN A 20 39.40 -24.58 0.23
N ILE A 21 39.91 -24.77 -1.00
CA ILE A 21 40.17 -26.09 -1.56
C ILE A 21 41.52 -26.61 -1.05
N PRO A 22 41.58 -27.81 -0.42
CA PRO A 22 42.82 -28.40 0.05
C PRO A 22 43.82 -28.62 -1.10
N PRO A 23 45.13 -28.38 -0.89
CA PRO A 23 46.15 -28.61 -1.90
C PRO A 23 46.18 -30.08 -2.31
N GLY A 24 46.22 -30.35 -3.63
CA GLY A 24 46.17 -31.71 -4.19
C GLY A 24 44.77 -32.20 -4.57
N THR A 25 43.72 -31.40 -4.37
CA THR A 25 42.36 -31.72 -4.79
C THR A 25 42.17 -31.49 -6.30
N ASP A 26 41.67 -32.50 -7.02
CA ASP A 26 41.32 -32.37 -8.45
C ASP A 26 40.10 -31.46 -8.62
N LEU A 27 40.32 -30.28 -9.21
CA LEU A 27 39.31 -29.26 -9.48
C LEU A 27 38.17 -29.77 -10.38
N ARG A 28 38.41 -30.82 -11.18
CA ARG A 28 37.37 -31.44 -12.03
C ARG A 28 36.38 -32.29 -11.25
N LYS A 29 36.64 -32.58 -9.98
CA LYS A 29 35.80 -33.40 -9.09
C LYS A 29 35.21 -32.62 -7.91
N VAL A 30 35.38 -31.29 -7.86
CA VAL A 30 34.84 -30.46 -6.78
C VAL A 30 33.36 -30.18 -7.04
N VAL A 31 32.50 -30.61 -6.11
CA VAL A 31 31.06 -30.30 -6.12
C VAL A 31 30.82 -29.11 -5.20
N ILE A 32 30.42 -27.98 -5.78
CA ILE A 32 30.07 -26.77 -5.02
C ILE A 32 28.57 -26.81 -4.74
N VAL A 33 28.19 -27.09 -3.50
CA VAL A 33 26.79 -27.03 -3.07
C VAL A 33 26.46 -25.58 -2.74
N GLN A 34 25.57 -24.97 -3.51
CA GLN A 34 24.98 -23.68 -3.12
C GLN A 34 24.03 -23.93 -1.95
N GLU A 35 24.41 -23.46 -0.77
CA GLU A 35 23.52 -23.48 0.39
C GLU A 35 22.34 -22.53 0.13
N ALA A 36 21.11 -22.96 0.41
CA ALA A 36 19.96 -22.08 0.32
C ALA A 36 20.17 -20.85 1.23
N PRO A 37 19.64 -19.67 0.88
CA PRO A 37 19.78 -18.47 1.69
C PRO A 37 19.41 -18.77 3.15
N ARG A 38 20.36 -18.61 4.07
CA ARG A 38 20.14 -18.88 5.49
C ARG A 38 19.09 -17.97 6.11
N ASN A 39 18.79 -16.83 5.46
CA ASN A 39 17.83 -15.89 5.98
C ASN A 39 16.95 -15.25 4.88
N TYR A 40 15.64 -15.37 5.05
CA TYR A 40 14.62 -14.74 4.22
C TYR A 40 14.02 -13.47 4.83
N THR A 41 14.52 -13.00 5.98
CA THR A 41 13.99 -11.79 6.65
C THR A 41 13.97 -10.59 5.73
N GLY A 42 15.02 -10.35 4.94
CA GLY A 42 15.08 -9.20 4.03
C GLY A 42 13.92 -9.16 3.01
N PRO A 43 13.77 -10.21 2.17
CA PRO A 43 12.64 -10.31 1.25
C PRO A 43 11.27 -10.28 1.93
N VAL A 44 11.11 -10.94 3.07
CA VAL A 44 9.83 -11.00 3.80
C VAL A 44 9.45 -9.64 4.39
N VAL A 45 10.40 -8.91 4.97
CA VAL A 45 10.13 -7.57 5.50
C VAL A 45 9.80 -6.61 4.37
N LEU A 46 10.50 -6.72 3.23
CA LEU A 46 10.22 -5.89 2.06
C LEU A 46 8.78 -6.08 1.57
N THR A 47 8.32 -7.31 1.42
CA THR A 47 6.94 -7.58 0.95
C THR A 47 5.91 -7.08 1.95
N LEU A 48 6.14 -7.28 3.26
CA LEU A 48 5.27 -6.75 4.31
C LEU A 48 5.16 -5.23 4.26
N VAL A 49 6.29 -4.52 4.18
CA VAL A 49 6.31 -3.04 4.11
C VAL A 49 5.56 -2.54 2.88
N VAL A 50 5.77 -3.16 1.72
CA VAL A 50 5.09 -2.75 0.47
C VAL A 50 3.59 -2.97 0.58
N ILE A 51 3.14 -4.12 1.09
CA ILE A 51 1.70 -4.43 1.20
C ILE A 51 1.06 -3.49 2.22
N THR A 52 1.62 -3.38 3.43
CA THR A 52 1.07 -2.51 4.48
C THR A 52 1.06 -1.05 4.04
N GLY A 53 2.13 -0.56 3.40
CA GLY A 53 2.21 0.79 2.87
C GLY A 53 1.18 1.05 1.77
N SER A 54 0.97 0.09 0.87
CA SER A 54 -0.03 0.19 -0.20
C SER A 54 -1.46 0.26 0.37
N VAL A 55 -1.78 -0.61 1.34
CA VAL A 55 -3.09 -0.60 2.01
C VAL A 55 -3.30 0.73 2.75
N ALA A 56 -2.31 1.20 3.51
CA ALA A 56 -2.39 2.48 4.20
C ALA A 56 -2.62 3.64 3.23
N LEU A 57 -1.90 3.66 2.10
CA LEU A 57 -2.08 4.68 1.07
C LEU A 57 -3.50 4.67 0.49
N LEU A 58 -4.05 3.49 0.18
CA LEU A 58 -5.43 3.36 -0.31
C LEU A 58 -6.45 3.85 0.72
N LEU A 59 -6.24 3.55 2.01
CA LEU A 59 -7.11 4.03 3.08
C LEU A 59 -7.05 5.56 3.22
N VAL A 60 -5.87 6.16 3.11
CA VAL A 60 -5.72 7.62 3.14
C VAL A 60 -6.47 8.27 1.97
N ILE A 61 -6.34 7.71 0.76
CA ILE A 61 -7.07 8.21 -0.41
C ILE A 61 -8.58 8.09 -0.19
N ALA A 62 -9.05 6.93 0.25
CA ALA A 62 -10.47 6.70 0.53
C ALA A 62 -11.01 7.67 1.59
N PHE A 63 -10.23 7.91 2.65
CA PHE A 63 -10.58 8.85 3.71
C PHE A 63 -10.70 10.28 3.17
N VAL A 64 -9.73 10.75 2.38
CA VAL A 64 -9.79 12.08 1.76
C VAL A 64 -11.03 12.22 0.87
N VAL A 65 -11.33 11.22 0.05
CA VAL A 65 -12.53 11.22 -0.81
C VAL A 65 -13.81 11.29 0.03
N GLN A 66 -13.89 10.53 1.13
CA GLN A 66 -15.03 10.57 2.05
C GLN A 66 -15.21 11.95 2.68
N VAL A 67 -14.13 12.58 3.13
CA VAL A 67 -14.16 13.93 3.69
C VAL A 67 -14.67 14.94 2.67
N VAL A 68 -14.18 14.88 1.43
CA VAL A 68 -14.64 15.75 0.35
C VAL A 68 -16.12 15.52 0.06
N ALA A 69 -16.55 14.27 -0.11
CA ALA A 69 -17.95 13.94 -0.35
C ALA A 69 -18.86 14.41 0.80
N ALA A 70 -18.47 14.15 2.05
CA ALA A 70 -19.21 14.57 3.23
C ALA A 70 -19.30 16.09 3.35
N SER A 71 -18.23 16.82 3.00
CA SER A 71 -18.23 18.28 3.01
C SER A 71 -19.26 18.87 2.04
N VAL A 72 -19.33 18.35 0.81
CA VAL A 72 -20.29 18.78 -0.21
C VAL A 72 -21.72 18.50 0.25
N VAL A 73 -21.98 17.29 0.76
CA VAL A 73 -23.30 16.90 1.28
C VAL A 73 -23.69 17.78 2.47
N SER A 74 -22.76 18.09 3.37
CA SER A 74 -23.01 18.95 4.53
C SER A 74 -23.43 20.36 4.11
N VAL A 75 -22.70 20.97 3.16
CA VAL A 75 -23.01 22.32 2.66
C VAL A 75 -24.35 22.37 1.94
N LEU A 76 -24.62 21.38 1.07
CA LEU A 76 -25.90 21.29 0.36
C LEU A 76 -27.06 21.02 1.32
N SER A 77 -26.88 20.15 2.32
CA SER A 77 -27.90 19.86 3.33
C SER A 77 -28.20 21.08 4.21
N ALA A 78 -27.17 21.84 4.61
CA ALA A 78 -27.36 23.10 5.31
C ALA A 78 -28.14 24.11 4.43
N THR A 79 -27.77 24.26 3.15
CA THR A 79 -28.39 25.23 2.24
C THR A 79 -29.83 24.84 1.86
N CYS A 80 -30.08 23.57 1.53
CA CYS A 80 -31.41 23.05 1.25
C CYS A 80 -32.28 22.97 2.50
N GLY A 81 -31.72 22.61 3.66
CA GLY A 81 -32.44 22.63 4.94
C GLY A 81 -32.89 24.03 5.34
N ILE A 82 -32.02 25.03 5.17
CA ILE A 82 -32.36 26.45 5.38
C ILE A 82 -33.40 26.91 4.35
N SER A 83 -33.25 26.58 3.07
CA SER A 83 -34.23 26.94 2.03
C SER A 83 -35.59 26.28 2.26
N TYR A 84 -35.61 25.01 2.68
CA TYR A 84 -36.84 24.27 2.95
C TYR A 84 -37.55 24.81 4.20
N THR A 85 -36.81 25.13 5.27
CA THR A 85 -37.38 25.77 6.46
C THR A 85 -37.91 27.18 6.16
N LEU A 86 -37.19 27.99 5.38
CA LEU A 86 -37.64 29.32 4.94
C LEU A 86 -38.89 29.24 4.04
N ASN A 87 -38.92 28.34 3.06
CA ASN A 87 -40.08 28.15 2.17
C ASN A 87 -41.30 27.63 2.95
N ARG A 88 -41.11 26.71 3.89
CA ARG A 88 -42.19 26.20 4.75
C ARG A 88 -42.71 27.28 5.72
N ALA A 89 -41.82 28.09 6.31
CA ALA A 89 -42.20 29.21 7.16
C ALA A 89 -42.95 30.31 6.38
N SER A 90 -42.51 30.60 5.15
CA SER A 90 -43.18 31.52 4.22
C SER A 90 -44.58 31.03 3.85
N ARG A 91 -44.75 29.75 3.49
CA ARG A 91 -46.07 29.16 3.20
C ARG A 91 -47.00 29.14 4.40
N ARG A 92 -46.48 28.92 5.62
CA ARG A 92 -47.27 28.95 6.86
C ARG A 92 -47.76 30.37 7.19
N ARG A 93 -46.98 31.42 6.87
CA ARG A 93 -47.45 32.82 6.98
C ARG A 93 -48.50 33.20 5.95
N LYS A 94 -48.48 32.58 4.76
CA LYS A 94 -49.38 32.92 3.64
C LYS A 94 -50.73 32.19 3.68
N SER A 95 -50.89 31.15 4.51
CA SER A 95 -52.21 30.61 4.85
C SER A 95 -52.74 31.25 6.13
N PRO A 96 -53.58 32.30 6.05
CA PRO A 96 -54.48 32.56 7.17
C PRO A 96 -55.41 31.34 7.25
N GLY A 97 -55.37 30.62 8.37
CA GLY A 97 -56.31 29.53 8.60
C GLY A 97 -57.75 30.03 8.41
N PRO A 98 -58.68 29.16 7.96
CA PRO A 98 -60.06 29.55 7.79
C PRO A 98 -60.58 30.02 9.15
N ARG A 99 -61.05 31.28 9.23
CA ARG A 99 -61.85 31.76 10.36
C ARG A 99 -63.11 30.90 10.39
N GLY A 100 -63.10 29.89 11.25
CA GLY A 100 -64.30 29.18 11.67
C GLY A 100 -65.05 30.06 12.66
N THR A 101 -66.36 30.15 12.38
CA THR A 101 -67.50 30.58 13.22
C THR A 101 -67.51 32.02 13.72
#